data_AF-A0A1S1NBQ4-F1
#
_entry.id   AF-A0A1S1NBQ4-F1
#
_cell.length_a   1.000
_cell.length_b   1.000
_cell.length_c   1.000
_cell.angle_alpha   90.00
_cell.angle_beta   90.00
_cell.angle_gamma   90.00
#
_symmetry.space_group_name_H-M   'P 1'
#
loop_
_entity.id
_entity.type
_entity.pdbx_description
1 polymer ?
#
loop_
_entity_poly.entity_id
_entity_poly.type
_entity_poly.pdbx_seq_one_letter_code
_entity_poly.pdbx_strand_id
1 'polypeptide(L)'
;MFNWCNQKQAIKLNGTYLLTHPESGQRWESKEQAQLWYSQYHAEQQQKELAEQSQEPVLADVQLHSVAGAIKVPSDLTSQQVIKVTVEEGQSVTLSGQLDIADESFLLPVLRDDGRRIYFPIEVSGGQFSATFNFPTSGRFEVFSALLNEEFMEPRFSISHITFYVVRAVQTAS
;
A
#
# COMPACT_ATOMS: atom_id res chain seq x y z
N MET A 1 25.07 -17.90 15.39
CA MET A 1 26.22 -18.81 15.59
C MET A 1 26.07 -19.54 16.91
N PHE A 2 26.16 -20.88 16.91
CA PHE A 2 26.11 -21.68 18.13
C PHE A 2 27.33 -21.41 19.01
N ASN A 3 27.12 -21.04 20.26
CA ASN A 3 28.19 -20.77 21.21
C ASN A 3 27.93 -21.51 22.52
N TRP A 4 28.78 -22.49 22.84
CA TRP A 4 28.60 -23.38 23.98
C TRP A 4 29.55 -23.01 25.12
N CYS A 5 29.02 -22.94 26.34
CA CYS A 5 29.79 -22.73 27.55
C CYS A 5 29.89 -24.02 28.36
N ASN A 6 31.07 -24.66 28.32
CA ASN A 6 31.33 -25.89 29.08
C ASN A 6 31.13 -25.72 30.59
N GLN A 7 31.59 -24.60 31.17
CA GLN A 7 31.50 -24.36 32.62
C GLN A 7 30.05 -24.25 33.11
N LYS A 8 29.15 -23.72 32.28
CA LYS A 8 27.75 -23.49 32.64
C LYS A 8 26.80 -24.55 32.09
N GLN A 9 27.31 -25.43 31.21
CA GLN A 9 26.53 -26.39 30.44
C GLN A 9 25.34 -25.68 29.77
N ALA A 10 25.66 -24.66 28.95
CA ALA A 10 24.68 -23.71 28.45
C ALA A 10 25.03 -23.18 27.05
N ILE A 11 23.98 -22.78 26.33
CA ILE A 11 24.11 -22.07 25.05
C ILE A 11 24.17 -20.57 25.35
N LYS A 12 25.11 -19.84 24.77
CA LYS A 12 25.14 -18.37 24.80
C LYS A 12 24.32 -17.83 23.64
N LEU A 13 23.17 -17.22 23.94
CA LEU A 13 22.19 -16.70 22.98
C LEU A 13 21.83 -15.25 23.35
N ASN A 14 21.92 -14.32 22.40
CA ASN A 14 21.51 -12.92 22.57
C ASN A 14 22.09 -12.25 23.84
N GLY A 15 23.36 -12.52 24.15
CA GLY A 15 24.04 -11.98 25.35
C GLY A 15 23.72 -12.70 26.67
N THR A 16 22.82 -13.69 26.66
CA THR A 16 22.40 -14.46 27.84
C THR A 16 22.86 -15.92 27.76
N TYR A 17 22.74 -16.66 28.88
CA TYR A 17 23.02 -18.10 28.91
C TYR A 17 21.72 -18.88 29.08
N LEU A 18 21.41 -19.73 28.10
CA LEU A 18 20.30 -20.66 28.15
C LEU A 18 20.77 -21.96 28.82
N LEU A 19 20.47 -22.08 30.11
CA LEU A 19 20.94 -23.15 31.00
C LEU A 19 20.16 -24.46 30.84
N THR A 20 18.92 -24.38 30.36
CA THR A 20 17.97 -25.48 30.24
C THR A 20 17.31 -25.48 28.87
N HIS A 21 16.85 -26.65 28.44
CA HIS A 21 16.03 -26.78 27.25
C HIS A 21 14.71 -26.02 27.46
N PRO A 22 14.31 -25.11 26.56
CA PRO A 22 13.13 -24.27 26.76
C PRO A 22 11.81 -25.04 26.93
N GLU A 23 11.67 -26.15 26.21
CA GLU A 23 10.43 -26.94 26.23
C GLU A 23 10.32 -27.91 27.42
N SER A 24 11.41 -28.58 27.80
CA SER A 24 11.39 -29.55 28.90
C SER A 24 11.74 -28.95 30.26
N GLY A 25 12.37 -27.76 30.28
CA GLY A 25 12.88 -27.12 31.49
C GLY A 25 14.10 -27.82 32.12
N GLN A 26 14.58 -28.92 31.52
CA GLN A 26 15.70 -29.71 32.05
C GLN A 26 17.05 -29.18 31.56
N ARG A 27 18.13 -29.51 32.28
CA ARG A 27 19.50 -29.20 31.87
C ARG A 27 19.84 -29.92 30.56
N TRP A 28 20.67 -29.29 29.73
CA TRP A 28 21.20 -29.91 28.51
C TRP A 28 21.97 -31.18 28.84
N GLU A 29 21.62 -32.32 28.25
CA GLU A 29 22.31 -33.59 28.48
C GLU A 29 23.71 -33.58 27.86
N SER A 30 23.86 -32.95 26.70
CA SER A 30 25.14 -32.83 26.00
C SER A 30 25.22 -31.58 25.11
N LYS A 31 26.43 -31.27 24.65
CA LYS A 31 26.66 -30.21 23.67
C LYS A 31 25.98 -30.53 22.34
N GLU A 32 25.96 -31.80 21.94
CA GLU A 32 25.36 -32.28 20.69
C GLU A 32 23.84 -32.10 20.72
N GLN A 33 23.19 -32.41 21.85
CA GLN A 33 21.76 -32.16 22.04
C GLN A 33 21.45 -30.66 21.95
N ALA A 34 22.25 -29.83 22.64
CA ALA A 34 22.12 -28.37 22.61
C ALA A 34 22.34 -27.79 21.20
N GLN A 35 23.28 -28.36 20.43
CA GLN A 35 23.56 -27.94 19.07
C GLN A 35 22.42 -28.32 18.10
N LEU A 36 21.85 -29.52 18.25
CA LEU A 36 20.71 -29.97 17.45
C LEU A 36 19.52 -29.03 17.66
N TRP A 37 19.16 -28.78 18.92
CA TRP A 37 18.10 -27.84 19.25
C TRP A 37 18.37 -26.44 18.68
N TYR A 38 19.59 -25.90 18.86
CA TYR A 38 19.94 -24.58 18.35
C TYR A 38 19.79 -24.48 16.82
N SER A 39 20.14 -25.54 16.10
CA SER A 39 20.00 -25.57 14.63
C SER A 39 18.54 -25.51 14.18
N GLN A 40 17.65 -26.21 14.87
CA GLN A 40 16.21 -26.18 14.61
C GLN A 40 15.61 -24.82 14.97
N TYR A 41 15.90 -24.31 16.18
CA TYR A 41 15.51 -22.98 16.60
C TYR A 41 15.92 -21.91 15.59
N HIS A 42 17.17 -21.93 15.13
CA HIS A 42 17.67 -20.96 14.15
C HIS A 42 16.98 -21.10 12.80
N ALA A 43 16.73 -22.33 12.33
CA ALA A 43 15.99 -22.58 11.10
C ALA A 43 14.55 -22.06 11.19
N GLU A 44 13.88 -22.26 12.33
CA GLU A 44 12.54 -21.73 12.58
C GLU A 44 12.51 -20.21 12.65
N GLN A 45 13.48 -19.57 13.32
CA GLN A 45 13.59 -18.11 13.32
C GLN A 45 13.78 -17.57 11.91
N GLN A 46 14.67 -18.17 11.13
CA GLN A 46 14.89 -17.76 9.75
C GLN A 46 13.63 -17.97 8.89
N GLN A 47 12.89 -19.05 9.10
CA GLN A 47 11.64 -19.29 8.39
C GLN A 47 10.55 -18.29 8.78
N LYS A 48 10.48 -17.88 10.06
CA LYS A 48 9.59 -16.82 10.53
C LYS A 48 9.96 -15.47 9.93
N GLU A 49 11.23 -15.09 9.95
CA GLU A 49 11.72 -13.86 9.33
C GLU A 49 11.42 -13.82 7.82
N LEU A 50 11.64 -14.94 7.12
CA LEU A 50 11.28 -15.07 5.69
C LEU A 50 9.77 -14.96 5.47
N ALA A 51 8.96 -15.55 6.36
CA ALA A 51 7.50 -15.47 6.27
C ALA A 51 6.99 -14.06 6.55
N GLU A 52 7.54 -13.34 7.53
CA GLU A 52 7.23 -11.95 7.85
C GLU A 52 7.64 -11.01 6.71
N GLN A 53 8.81 -11.22 6.09
CA GLN A 53 9.23 -10.48 4.90
C GLN A 53 8.39 -10.77 3.66
N SER A 54 7.71 -11.91 3.61
CA SER A 54 6.86 -12.32 2.49
C SER A 54 5.39 -11.93 2.67
N GLN A 55 5.03 -11.26 3.78
CA GLN A 55 3.68 -10.73 3.94
C GLN A 55 3.51 -9.53 3.02
N GLU A 56 2.64 -9.66 2.01
CA GLU A 56 2.23 -8.54 1.18
C GLU A 56 1.56 -7.47 2.06
N PRO A 57 1.85 -6.17 1.85
CA PRO A 57 1.21 -5.11 2.61
C PRO A 57 -0.30 -5.16 2.40
N VAL A 58 -1.06 -5.10 3.49
CA VAL A 58 -2.51 -4.96 3.43
C VAL A 58 -2.82 -3.54 2.96
N LEU A 59 -3.25 -3.42 1.70
CA LEU A 59 -3.57 -2.13 1.09
C LEU A 59 -4.97 -1.67 1.49
N ALA A 60 -5.11 -0.40 1.83
CA ALA A 60 -6.42 0.24 2.00
C ALA A 60 -7.09 0.40 0.63
N ASP A 61 -8.29 -0.13 0.49
CA ASP A 61 -9.06 -0.09 -0.75
C ASP A 61 -9.73 1.28 -0.94
N VAL A 62 -9.48 1.91 -2.09
CA VAL A 62 -10.07 3.19 -2.47
C VAL A 62 -11.30 2.91 -3.32
N GLN A 63 -12.48 3.14 -2.73
CA GLN A 63 -13.76 2.84 -3.38
C GLN A 63 -14.38 4.11 -3.93
N LEU A 64 -14.46 4.22 -5.26
CA LEU A 64 -15.10 5.37 -5.91
C LEU A 64 -16.63 5.19 -5.93
N HIS A 65 -17.36 6.14 -5.34
CA HIS A 65 -18.82 6.09 -5.27
C HIS A 65 -19.50 7.07 -6.23
N SER A 66 -18.91 8.24 -6.46
CA SER A 66 -19.52 9.27 -7.29
C SER A 66 -18.50 10.11 -8.05
N VAL A 67 -18.91 10.57 -9.23
CA VAL A 67 -18.18 11.52 -10.07
C VAL A 67 -19.14 12.67 -10.44
N ALA A 68 -18.82 13.88 -9.99
CA ALA A 68 -19.59 15.08 -10.31
C ALA A 68 -18.82 16.00 -11.27
N GLY A 69 -19.53 16.74 -12.13
CA GLY A 69 -18.93 17.70 -13.07
C GLY A 69 -18.39 17.10 -14.39
N ALA A 70 -18.47 15.78 -14.55
CA ALA A 70 -18.03 15.09 -15.77
C ALA A 70 -19.13 15.07 -16.85
N ILE A 71 -18.73 15.06 -18.13
CA ILE A 71 -19.63 14.91 -19.30
C ILE A 71 -20.20 13.49 -19.34
N LYS A 72 -19.34 12.50 -19.07
CA LYS A 72 -19.71 11.09 -19.14
C LYS A 72 -19.03 10.31 -18.02
N VAL A 73 -19.81 9.50 -17.34
CA VAL A 73 -19.39 8.62 -16.25
C VAL A 73 -19.96 7.23 -16.52
N PRO A 74 -19.23 6.13 -16.24
CA PRO A 74 -19.79 4.79 -16.31
C PRO A 74 -20.94 4.62 -15.31
N SER A 75 -21.92 3.78 -15.63
CA SER A 75 -23.06 3.53 -14.74
C SER A 75 -22.70 2.74 -13.48
N ASP A 76 -21.59 2.01 -13.51
CA ASP A 76 -21.05 1.26 -12.37
C ASP A 76 -19.59 1.67 -12.15
N LEU A 77 -19.28 2.15 -10.95
CA LEU A 77 -17.95 2.59 -10.55
C LEU A 77 -17.23 1.56 -9.66
N THR A 78 -17.95 0.54 -9.20
CA THR A 78 -17.48 -0.39 -8.15
C THR A 78 -17.00 -1.71 -8.71
N SER A 79 -17.65 -2.25 -9.75
CA SER A 79 -17.29 -3.57 -10.30
C SER A 79 -16.29 -3.49 -11.46
N GLN A 80 -15.82 -2.30 -11.83
CA GLN A 80 -14.94 -2.10 -12.99
C GLN A 80 -13.47 -2.04 -12.59
N GLN A 81 -12.63 -2.85 -13.26
CA GLN A 81 -11.16 -2.73 -13.15
C GLN A 81 -10.64 -1.41 -13.73
N VAL A 82 -11.35 -0.88 -14.74
CA VAL A 82 -11.00 0.39 -15.40
C VAL A 82 -12.23 1.28 -15.50
N ILE A 83 -12.17 2.45 -14.87
CA ILE A 83 -13.22 3.47 -14.86
C ILE A 83 -12.86 4.57 -15.85
N LYS A 84 -13.73 4.81 -16.85
CA LYS A 84 -13.49 5.81 -17.91
C LYS A 84 -14.40 7.01 -17.75
N VAL A 85 -13.83 8.16 -17.39
CA VAL A 85 -14.55 9.42 -17.19
C VAL A 85 -14.23 10.38 -18.35
N THR A 86 -15.24 11.05 -18.90
CA THR A 86 -15.04 12.12 -19.89
C THR A 86 -15.31 13.46 -19.25
N VAL A 87 -14.37 14.39 -19.39
CA VAL A 87 -14.35 15.69 -18.72
C VAL A 87 -14.06 16.78 -19.75
N GLU A 88 -14.59 17.98 -19.56
CA GLU A 88 -14.20 19.15 -20.36
C GLU A 88 -12.95 19.82 -19.76
N GLU A 89 -12.03 20.25 -20.62
CA GLU A 89 -10.87 21.04 -20.25
C GLU A 89 -11.26 22.29 -19.45
N GLY A 90 -10.57 22.54 -18.34
CA GLY A 90 -10.84 23.66 -17.44
C GLY A 90 -12.07 23.50 -16.54
N GLN A 91 -12.89 22.46 -16.72
CA GLN A 91 -13.97 22.14 -15.78
C GLN A 91 -13.46 21.41 -14.54
N SER A 92 -14.07 21.73 -13.40
CA SER A 92 -13.82 21.03 -12.15
C SER A 92 -14.65 19.74 -12.09
N VAL A 93 -13.99 18.63 -11.78
CA VAL A 93 -14.61 17.32 -11.54
C VAL A 93 -14.29 16.87 -10.14
N THR A 94 -15.30 16.42 -9.41
CA THR A 94 -15.13 15.95 -8.04
C THR A 94 -15.38 14.45 -7.99
N LEU A 95 -14.38 13.71 -7.52
CA LEU A 95 -14.50 12.30 -7.15
C LEU A 95 -14.75 12.21 -5.65
N SER A 96 -15.70 11.36 -5.25
CA SER A 96 -15.94 11.09 -3.84
C SER A 96 -16.20 9.60 -3.63
N GLY A 97 -15.83 9.12 -2.44
CA GLY A 97 -15.86 7.69 -2.16
C GLY A 97 -15.42 7.36 -0.75
N GLN A 98 -15.12 6.08 -0.52
CA GLN A 98 -14.66 5.56 0.76
C GLN A 98 -13.17 5.22 0.70
N LEU A 99 -12.46 5.58 1.76
CA LEU A 99 -11.08 5.22 2.01
C LEU A 99 -10.92 5.13 3.53
N ASP A 100 -10.96 3.90 4.06
CA ASP A 100 -11.03 3.62 5.50
C ASP A 100 -9.67 3.77 6.20
N ILE A 101 -9.19 5.01 6.22
CA ILE A 101 -7.97 5.43 6.92
C ILE A 101 -8.30 6.57 7.89
N ALA A 102 -7.36 6.87 8.79
CA ALA A 102 -7.47 8.04 9.66
C ALA A 102 -7.50 9.33 8.84
N ASP A 103 -8.16 10.36 9.38
CA ASP A 103 -8.26 11.67 8.75
C ASP A 103 -6.88 12.22 8.36
N GLU A 104 -6.68 12.43 7.06
CA GLU A 104 -5.39 12.81 6.47
C GLU A 104 -5.64 13.62 5.19
N SER A 105 -4.75 14.55 4.89
CA SER A 105 -4.70 15.22 3.58
C SER A 105 -3.37 14.93 2.91
N PHE A 106 -3.40 14.63 1.62
CA PHE A 106 -2.19 14.34 0.85
C PHE A 106 -2.34 14.80 -0.60
N LEU A 107 -1.25 14.71 -1.36
CA LEU A 107 -1.25 15.01 -2.79
C LEU A 107 -1.51 13.72 -3.56
N LEU A 108 -2.51 13.77 -4.44
CA LEU A 108 -2.84 12.70 -5.36
C LEU A 108 -2.15 12.95 -6.71
N PRO A 109 -1.19 12.11 -7.11
CA PRO A 109 -0.57 12.19 -8.44
C PRO A 109 -1.50 11.68 -9.53
N VAL A 110 -1.55 12.42 -10.64
CA VAL A 110 -2.25 12.07 -11.87
C VAL A 110 -1.25 12.08 -13.02
N LEU A 111 -1.18 10.98 -13.76
CA LEU A 111 -0.27 10.82 -14.90
C LEU A 111 -0.94 11.30 -16.18
N ARG A 112 -0.30 12.21 -16.90
CA ARG A 112 -0.71 12.58 -18.26
C ARG A 112 -0.06 11.66 -19.28
N ASP A 113 -0.69 11.49 -20.44
CA ASP A 113 -0.20 10.69 -21.57
C ASP A 113 1.23 11.04 -22.06
N ASP A 114 1.72 12.27 -21.81
CA ASP A 114 3.09 12.68 -22.10
C ASP A 114 4.11 12.34 -20.99
N GLY A 115 3.69 11.60 -19.96
CA GLY A 115 4.51 11.15 -18.84
C GLY A 115 4.65 12.17 -17.71
N ARG A 116 4.06 13.36 -17.83
CA ARG A 116 4.10 14.37 -16.76
C ARG A 116 3.10 14.04 -15.65
N ARG A 117 3.46 14.38 -14.41
CA ARG A 117 2.58 14.30 -13.25
C ARG A 117 1.94 15.64 -12.95
N ILE A 118 0.68 15.61 -12.60
CA ILE A 118 -0.07 16.73 -12.02
C ILE A 118 -0.57 16.27 -10.65
N TYR A 119 -0.49 17.14 -9.66
CA TYR A 119 -0.86 16.81 -8.28
C TYR A 119 -2.12 17.57 -7.90
N PHE A 120 -3.07 16.86 -7.29
CA PHE A 120 -4.29 17.43 -6.73
C PHE A 120 -4.34 17.16 -5.23
N PRO A 121 -4.79 18.12 -4.40
CA PRO A 121 -5.04 17.84 -3.00
C PRO A 121 -6.22 16.87 -2.86
N ILE A 122 -6.09 15.91 -1.95
CA ILE A 122 -7.17 15.04 -1.52
C ILE A 122 -7.23 15.08 0.00
N GLU A 123 -8.45 15.05 0.51
CA GLU A 123 -8.75 14.99 1.94
C GLU A 123 -9.56 13.73 2.22
N VAL A 124 -9.18 13.01 3.27
CA VAL A 124 -9.96 11.95 3.88
C VAL A 124 -10.45 12.43 5.23
N SER A 125 -11.76 12.35 5.47
CA SER A 125 -12.34 12.59 6.79
C SER A 125 -13.45 11.59 7.08
N GLY A 126 -13.40 10.98 8.25
CA GLY A 126 -14.39 9.97 8.68
C GLY A 126 -14.47 8.77 7.71
N GLY A 127 -13.32 8.33 7.19
CA GLY A 127 -13.23 7.22 6.23
C GLY A 127 -13.77 7.53 4.83
N GLN A 128 -14.08 8.78 4.52
CA GLN A 128 -14.55 9.22 3.21
C GLN A 128 -13.55 10.17 2.58
N PHE A 129 -13.33 10.03 1.27
CA PHE A 129 -12.46 10.93 0.53
C PHE A 129 -13.25 11.84 -0.41
N SER A 130 -12.70 13.03 -0.65
CA SER A 130 -13.13 13.91 -1.73
C SER A 130 -11.92 14.52 -2.44
N ALA A 131 -11.88 14.41 -3.76
CA ALA A 131 -10.80 14.95 -4.59
C ALA A 131 -11.39 15.74 -5.75
N THR A 132 -10.98 17.01 -5.87
CA THR A 132 -11.41 17.88 -6.97
C THR A 132 -10.28 18.05 -7.97
N PHE A 133 -10.56 17.68 -9.21
CA PHE A 133 -9.67 17.71 -10.36
C PHE A 133 -10.06 18.88 -11.26
N ASN A 134 -9.06 19.63 -11.73
CA ASN A 134 -9.22 20.64 -12.75
C ASN A 134 -8.09 20.45 -13.77
N PHE A 135 -8.45 19.96 -14.96
CA PHE A 135 -7.47 19.61 -15.98
C PHE A 135 -7.22 20.81 -16.90
N PRO A 136 -6.00 21.38 -16.94
CA PRO A 136 -5.73 22.61 -17.67
C PRO A 136 -5.59 22.40 -19.19
N THR A 137 -5.51 21.16 -19.66
CA THR A 137 -5.34 20.82 -21.08
C THR A 137 -6.16 19.59 -21.44
N SER A 138 -6.70 19.55 -22.67
CA SER A 138 -7.24 18.31 -23.25
C SER A 138 -6.17 17.21 -23.35
N GLY A 139 -6.58 15.95 -23.22
CA GLY A 139 -5.68 14.80 -23.27
C GLY A 139 -6.19 13.61 -22.48
N ARG A 140 -5.34 12.58 -22.32
CA ARG A 140 -5.62 11.44 -21.44
C ARG A 140 -4.84 11.56 -20.14
N PHE A 141 -5.54 11.32 -19.03
CA PHE A 141 -4.98 11.35 -17.68
C PHE A 141 -5.35 10.08 -16.93
N GLU A 142 -4.49 9.61 -16.04
CA GLU A 142 -4.60 8.31 -15.38
C GLU A 142 -4.26 8.37 -13.90
N VAL A 143 -5.01 7.58 -13.12
CA VAL A 143 -4.75 7.28 -11.70
C VAL A 143 -4.85 5.78 -11.52
N PHE A 144 -3.83 5.17 -10.92
CA PHE A 144 -3.75 3.72 -10.68
C PHE A 144 -2.89 3.45 -9.44
N SER A 145 -3.01 2.25 -8.84
CA SER A 145 -2.40 1.94 -7.53
C SER A 145 -0.90 2.23 -7.48
N ALA A 146 -0.11 1.82 -8.48
CA ALA A 146 1.33 2.07 -8.45
C ALA A 146 1.68 3.58 -8.44
N LEU A 147 0.91 4.41 -9.16
CA LEU A 147 1.11 5.87 -9.16
C LEU A 147 0.72 6.48 -7.81
N LEU A 148 -0.42 6.08 -7.24
CA LEU A 148 -0.90 6.58 -5.95
C LEU A 148 0.06 6.27 -4.81
N ASN A 149 0.85 5.20 -4.94
CA ASN A 149 1.77 4.74 -3.91
C ASN A 149 3.23 5.20 -4.10
N GLU A 150 3.54 5.91 -5.18
CA GLU A 150 4.93 6.19 -5.58
C GLU A 150 5.73 6.99 -4.54
N GLU A 151 5.05 7.85 -3.76
CA GLU A 151 5.67 8.72 -2.77
C GLU A 151 5.78 8.09 -1.37
N PHE A 152 5.27 6.86 -1.19
CA PHE A 152 5.33 6.15 0.09
C PHE A 152 6.46 5.12 0.08
N MET A 153 7.13 4.95 1.24
CA MET A 153 8.18 3.93 1.37
C MET A 153 7.63 2.51 1.15
N GLU A 154 6.37 2.30 1.52
CA GLU A 154 5.63 1.05 1.34
C GLU A 154 4.26 1.38 0.73
N PRO A 155 3.74 0.53 -0.18
CA PRO A 155 2.40 0.71 -0.74
C PRO A 155 1.32 0.74 0.36
N ARG A 156 0.45 1.76 0.31
CA ARG A 156 -0.65 1.99 1.25
C ARG A 156 -2.03 1.73 0.65
N PHE A 157 -2.19 1.92 -0.66
CA PHE A 157 -3.50 2.06 -1.30
C PHE A 157 -3.70 1.11 -2.49
N SER A 158 -4.92 0.62 -2.67
CA SER A 158 -5.36 -0.06 -3.90
C SER A 158 -6.53 0.71 -4.51
N ILE A 159 -6.56 0.89 -5.83
CA ILE A 159 -7.64 1.58 -6.54
C ILE A 159 -7.87 0.94 -7.92
N SER A 160 -9.13 0.93 -8.38
CA SER A 160 -9.42 0.68 -9.79
C SER A 160 -8.73 1.72 -10.67
N HIS A 161 -8.25 1.32 -11.85
CA HIS A 161 -7.59 2.26 -12.75
C HIS A 161 -8.62 3.28 -13.27
N ILE A 162 -8.44 4.55 -12.96
CA ILE A 162 -9.27 5.64 -13.46
C ILE A 162 -8.56 6.29 -14.66
N THR A 163 -9.23 6.34 -15.81
CA THR A 163 -8.80 7.11 -16.97
C THR A 163 -9.75 8.28 -17.20
N PHE A 164 -9.23 9.49 -17.19
CA PHE A 164 -9.93 10.70 -17.63
C PHE A 164 -9.59 11.00 -19.09
N TYR A 165 -10.62 11.12 -19.92
CA TYR A 165 -10.55 11.67 -21.28
C TYR A 165 -11.00 13.13 -21.21
N VAL A 166 -10.04 14.04 -21.24
CA VAL A 166 -10.30 15.48 -21.18
C VAL A 166 -10.44 16.00 -22.61
N VAL A 167 -11.64 16.45 -22.96
CA VAL A 167 -11.96 17.02 -24.27
C VAL A 167 -11.85 18.53 -24.22
N ARG A 168 -11.50 19.17 -25.34
CA ARG A 168 -11.45 20.63 -25.41
C ARG A 168 -12.82 21.22 -25.12
N ALA A 169 -12.84 22.32 -24.37
CA ALA A 169 -14.03 23.15 -24.27
C ALA A 169 -14.41 23.67 -25.66
N VAL A 170 -15.63 23.37 -26.09
CA VAL A 170 -16.16 23.95 -27.33
C VAL A 170 -16.59 25.36 -26.97
N GLN A 171 -15.82 26.38 -27.39
CA GLN A 171 -16.29 27.75 -27.27
C GLN A 171 -17.52 27.92 -28.17
N THR A 172 -18.72 27.83 -27.60
CA THR A 172 -19.91 28.40 -28.24
C THR A 172 -19.75 29.91 -28.18
N ALA A 173 -19.31 30.50 -29.29
CA ALA A 173 -19.37 31.94 -29.49
C ALA A 173 -20.80 32.39 -29.22
N SER A 174 -20.96 33.24 -28.21
CA SER A 174 -22.23 33.90 -27.87
C SER A 174 -22.39 35.17 -28.70
#